data_AF-A0A7V2KMX3-F1
#
_entry.id   AF-A0A7V2KMX3-F1
#
_cell.length_a   1.000
_cell.length_b   1.000
_cell.length_c   1.000
_cell.angle_alpha   90.00
_cell.angle_beta   90.00
_cell.angle_gamma   90.00
#
_symmetry.space_group_name_H-M   'P 1'
#
loop_
_entity.id
_entity.type
_entity.pdbx_description
1 polymer ?
#
loop_
_entity_poly.entity_id
_entity_poly.type
_entity_poly.pdbx_seq_one_letter_code
_entity_poly.pdbx_strand_id
1 'polypeptide(L)'
;MTNRSATIDSRRFGVEIEVEGISTERARRELALPGGWKVASDGSLHDGCEIVSPPLTLGDFGQIERVLSLLKRHGARVSERCSIHIHVDGSGFDLEGIKRLVQNTRAYEPWIYQIARGGDAEHRGRNGNHYRYCKPIEEVHRSRETDYDGLMKAKTFKRFWERWYGVPRQELPRIFSHKYHPSRYRGLNLHSFNYRGTIEFRYFDGTLSSADVKAWVTLCLRLVLKSLSEARVLRGIKPMETRRNPLYRLARGLGLTAEERRLFQHHKLVWKGV
;
A
#
# COMPACT_ATOMS: atom_id res chain seq x y z
N MET A 1 6.44 -21.45 16.03
CA MET A 1 5.09 -21.08 16.50
C MET A 1 4.67 -19.84 15.72
N THR A 2 3.81 -19.98 14.71
CA THR A 2 3.31 -18.83 13.95
C THR A 2 2.35 -18.05 14.84
N ASN A 3 2.66 -16.78 15.11
CA ASN A 3 1.86 -15.90 15.95
C ASN A 3 0.53 -15.59 15.22
N ARG A 4 -0.45 -16.50 15.34
CA ARG A 4 -1.79 -16.42 14.71
C ARG A 4 -2.71 -15.42 15.42
N SER A 5 -2.23 -14.62 16.36
CA SER A 5 -3.04 -13.80 17.27
C SER A 5 -3.33 -12.36 16.80
N ALA A 6 -2.65 -11.87 15.75
CA ALA A 6 -2.84 -10.50 15.30
C ALA A 6 -4.20 -10.33 14.59
N THR A 7 -5.12 -9.64 15.25
CA THR A 7 -6.39 -9.16 14.68
C THR A 7 -6.17 -7.89 13.86
N ILE A 8 -7.22 -7.40 13.19
CA ILE A 8 -7.16 -6.10 12.53
C ILE A 8 -6.88 -4.96 13.51
N ASP A 9 -7.40 -5.05 14.72
CA ASP A 9 -7.27 -3.98 15.73
C ASP A 9 -5.87 -3.94 16.36
N SER A 10 -5.18 -5.08 16.43
CA SER A 10 -3.85 -5.19 17.04
C SER A 10 -2.69 -5.14 16.04
N ARG A 11 -2.97 -5.36 14.75
CA ARG A 11 -1.94 -5.27 13.69
C ARG A 11 -1.51 -3.82 13.51
N ARG A 12 -0.23 -3.55 13.74
CA ARG A 12 0.34 -2.22 13.57
C ARG A 12 0.52 -1.84 12.10
N PHE A 13 0.37 -0.56 11.82
CA PHE A 13 0.69 0.04 10.52
C PHE A 13 1.31 1.43 10.69
N GLY A 14 1.96 1.94 9.65
CA GLY A 14 2.35 3.35 9.52
C GLY A 14 1.73 3.95 8.26
N VAL A 15 1.55 5.26 8.25
CA VAL A 15 1.06 6.03 7.09
C VAL A 15 2.09 7.09 6.71
N GLU A 16 2.36 7.19 5.40
CA GLU A 16 3.08 8.30 4.80
C GLU A 16 2.06 9.11 3.97
N ILE A 17 1.92 10.41 4.28
CA ILE A 17 0.94 11.33 3.67
C ILE A 17 1.70 12.40 2.89
N GLU A 18 1.69 12.32 1.57
CA GLU A 18 2.28 13.32 0.70
C GLU A 18 1.31 14.48 0.44
N VAL A 19 1.81 15.71 0.54
CA VAL A 19 1.06 16.94 0.30
C VAL A 19 1.91 18.02 -0.37
N GLU A 20 1.25 18.94 -1.06
CA GLU A 20 1.83 20.16 -1.62
C GLU A 20 1.21 21.42 -1.00
N GLY A 21 1.75 22.60 -1.29
CA GLY A 21 1.31 23.89 -0.74
C GLY A 21 1.77 24.14 0.70
N ILE A 22 2.64 23.28 1.22
CA ILE A 22 3.34 23.46 2.49
C ILE A 22 4.72 22.82 2.37
N SER A 23 5.74 23.66 2.22
CA SER A 23 7.13 23.18 2.16
C SER A 23 7.52 22.40 3.41
N THR A 24 8.56 21.58 3.29
CA THR A 24 9.12 20.82 4.41
C THR A 24 9.52 21.72 5.59
N GLU A 25 10.16 22.85 5.31
CA GLU A 25 10.59 23.83 6.31
C GLU A 25 9.39 24.49 6.99
N ARG A 26 8.37 24.86 6.20
CA ARG A 26 7.14 25.46 6.71
C ARG A 26 6.37 24.48 7.59
N ALA A 27 6.22 23.23 7.14
CA ALA A 27 5.56 22.17 7.88
C ALA A 27 6.24 21.90 9.23
N ARG A 28 7.58 21.84 9.27
CA ARG A 28 8.35 21.65 10.52
C ARG A 28 8.16 22.79 11.53
N ARG A 29 7.98 24.02 11.04
CA ARG A 29 7.80 25.20 11.89
C ARG A 29 6.37 25.37 12.37
N GLU A 30 5.39 25.10 11.50
CA GLU A 30 3.99 25.49 11.73
C GLU A 30 3.08 24.34 12.18
N LEU A 31 3.39 23.08 11.84
CA LEU A 31 2.53 21.95 12.19
C LEU A 31 2.85 21.44 13.60
N ALA A 32 1.91 21.64 14.52
CA ALA A 32 1.91 21.01 15.85
C ALA A 32 1.50 19.52 15.75
N LEU A 33 2.39 18.70 15.19
CA LEU A 33 2.14 17.26 14.99
C LEU A 33 2.11 16.50 16.33
N PRO A 34 1.33 15.41 16.44
CA PRO A 34 1.39 14.52 17.59
C PRO A 34 2.79 13.90 17.76
N GLY A 35 3.13 13.50 18.99
CA GLY A 35 4.42 12.87 19.28
C GLY A 35 4.73 11.68 18.36
N GLY A 36 5.97 11.62 17.87
CA GLY A 36 6.46 10.54 16.99
C GLY A 36 6.20 10.72 15.50
N TRP A 37 5.33 11.65 15.10
CA TRP A 37 5.13 12.02 13.70
C TRP A 37 6.30 12.86 13.18
N LYS A 38 6.64 12.70 11.90
CA LYS A 38 7.80 13.34 11.28
C LYS A 38 7.43 14.02 9.98
N VAL A 39 8.14 15.10 9.66
CA VAL A 39 8.12 15.75 8.35
C VAL A 39 9.36 15.34 7.57
N ALA A 40 9.16 14.62 6.48
CA ALA A 40 10.19 14.21 5.54
C ALA A 40 10.12 15.05 4.25
N SER A 41 11.30 15.27 3.66
CA SER A 41 11.40 15.85 2.33
C SER A 41 11.11 14.78 1.28
N ASP A 42 10.28 15.11 0.29
CA ASP A 42 10.05 14.27 -0.88
C ASP A 42 10.43 15.04 -2.15
N GLY A 43 11.49 14.59 -2.84
CA GLY A 43 12.01 15.24 -4.03
C GLY A 43 11.10 15.12 -5.27
N SER A 44 10.00 14.38 -5.19
CA SER A 44 9.01 14.26 -6.27
C SER A 44 7.90 15.30 -6.19
N LEU A 45 7.72 15.95 -5.04
CA LEU A 45 6.68 16.95 -4.78
C LEU A 45 7.15 18.37 -5.09
N HIS A 46 6.23 19.24 -5.51
CA HIS A 46 6.47 20.66 -5.74
C HIS A 46 5.96 21.47 -4.55
N ASP A 47 6.84 22.19 -3.85
CA ASP A 47 6.49 22.93 -2.62
C ASP A 47 5.70 22.07 -1.63
N GLY A 48 6.24 20.88 -1.35
CA GLY A 48 5.55 19.85 -0.60
C GLY A 48 6.41 19.16 0.44
N CYS A 49 5.77 18.25 1.17
CA CYS A 49 6.40 17.41 2.18
C CYS A 49 5.64 16.10 2.34
N GLU A 50 6.30 15.14 2.96
CA GLU A 50 5.72 13.86 3.36
C GLU A 50 5.58 13.83 4.90
N ILE A 51 4.37 13.62 5.40
CA ILE A 51 4.09 13.47 6.83
C ILE A 51 4.04 11.98 7.18
N VAL A 52 4.96 11.53 8.03
CA VAL A 52 5.17 10.11 8.34
C VAL A 52 4.75 9.84 9.78
N SER A 53 3.87 8.86 9.97
CA SER A 53 3.41 8.47 11.30
C SER A 53 4.42 7.59 12.06
N PRO A 54 4.36 7.54 13.40
CA PRO A 54 4.89 6.39 14.14
C PRO A 54 4.07 5.12 13.80
N PRO A 55 4.47 3.92 14.26
CA PRO A 55 3.60 2.76 14.23
C PRO A 55 2.30 3.02 15.02
N LEU A 56 1.16 2.76 14.40
CA LEU A 56 -0.19 2.97 14.90
C LEU A 56 -1.00 1.67 14.85
N THR A 57 -2.11 1.64 15.58
CA THR A 57 -3.20 0.67 15.42
C THR A 57 -4.47 1.36 14.93
N LEU A 58 -5.53 0.60 14.59
CA LEU A 58 -6.82 1.22 14.24
C LEU A 58 -7.42 2.03 15.41
N GLY A 59 -7.09 1.68 16.65
CA GLY A 59 -7.46 2.47 17.83
C GLY A 59 -6.83 3.88 17.84
N ASP A 60 -5.70 4.05 17.17
CA ASP A 60 -4.99 5.34 17.07
C ASP A 60 -5.44 6.21 15.89
N PHE A 61 -6.47 5.79 15.13
CA PHE A 61 -6.86 6.46 13.88
C PHE A 61 -7.20 7.95 14.07
N GLY A 62 -7.66 8.35 15.26
CA GLY A 62 -7.88 9.78 15.59
C GLY A 62 -6.62 10.65 15.49
N GLN A 63 -5.41 10.08 15.56
CA GLN A 63 -4.17 10.82 15.28
C GLN A 63 -4.09 11.25 13.81
N ILE A 64 -4.47 10.35 12.89
CA ILE A 64 -4.47 10.60 11.45
C ILE A 64 -5.48 11.70 11.12
N GLU A 65 -6.67 11.66 11.73
CA GLU A 65 -7.70 12.69 11.57
C GLU A 65 -7.21 14.08 12.00
N ARG A 66 -6.51 14.15 13.14
CA ARG A 66 -5.90 15.41 13.61
C ARG A 66 -4.84 15.93 12.64
N VAL A 67 -3.96 15.06 12.15
CA VAL A 67 -2.89 15.44 11.19
C VAL A 67 -3.49 15.93 9.88
N LEU A 68 -4.46 15.21 9.30
CA LEU A 68 -5.16 15.64 8.08
C LEU A 68 -5.87 16.98 8.27
N SER A 69 -6.47 17.21 9.45
CA SER A 69 -7.11 18.48 9.78
C SER A 69 -6.11 19.63 9.91
N LEU A 70 -4.95 19.39 10.52
CA LEU A 70 -3.84 20.35 10.59
C LEU A 70 -3.37 20.73 9.18
N LEU A 71 -3.11 19.74 8.33
CA LEU A 71 -2.69 19.94 6.95
C LEU A 71 -3.67 20.84 6.19
N LYS A 72 -4.97 20.55 6.26
CA LYS A 72 -6.01 21.40 5.65
C LYS A 72 -5.98 22.84 6.15
N ARG A 73 -5.89 23.05 7.47
CA ARG A 73 -5.86 24.41 8.06
C ARG A 73 -4.65 25.23 7.63
N HIS A 74 -3.52 24.59 7.36
CA HIS A 74 -2.30 25.27 6.89
C HIS A 74 -2.23 25.41 5.36
N GLY A 75 -3.29 25.06 4.65
CA GLY A 75 -3.41 25.26 3.20
C GLY A 75 -2.78 24.15 2.36
N ALA A 76 -2.52 22.98 2.95
CA ALA A 76 -2.01 21.83 2.21
C ALA A 76 -3.03 21.39 1.14
N ARG A 77 -2.52 20.91 0.01
CA ARG A 77 -3.28 20.43 -1.15
C ARG A 77 -2.71 19.09 -1.59
N VAL A 78 -3.46 18.41 -2.45
CA VAL A 78 -3.02 17.16 -3.09
C VAL A 78 -3.11 17.32 -4.60
N SER A 79 -2.12 16.81 -5.30
CA SER A 79 -2.04 16.73 -6.77
C SER A 79 -1.84 15.28 -7.21
N GLU A 80 -1.74 15.05 -8.51
CA GLU A 80 -1.37 13.76 -9.11
C GLU A 80 0.03 13.26 -8.70
N ARG A 81 0.82 14.12 -8.06
CA ARG A 81 2.15 13.82 -7.52
C ARG A 81 2.09 13.25 -6.10
N CYS A 82 1.00 13.52 -5.36
CA CYS A 82 0.82 13.07 -3.99
C CYS A 82 0.25 11.65 -3.90
N SER A 83 0.71 10.85 -2.95
CA SER A 83 0.22 9.50 -2.62
C SER A 83 -0.03 9.35 -1.11
N ILE A 84 -0.76 8.28 -0.75
CA ILE A 84 -0.82 7.76 0.61
C ILE A 84 -0.19 6.38 0.62
N HIS A 85 0.96 6.22 1.29
CA HIS A 85 1.57 4.92 1.48
C HIS A 85 1.18 4.32 2.82
N ILE A 86 0.83 3.03 2.82
CA ILE A 86 0.55 2.28 4.05
C ILE A 86 1.63 1.21 4.24
N HIS A 87 2.28 1.24 5.40
CA HIS A 87 3.23 0.23 5.85
C HIS A 87 2.59 -0.66 6.90
N VAL A 88 2.29 -1.92 6.58
CA VAL A 88 1.73 -2.87 7.55
C VAL A 88 2.85 -3.71 8.17
N ASP A 89 2.80 -3.96 9.47
CA ASP A 89 3.76 -4.85 10.17
C ASP A 89 3.82 -6.24 9.51
N GLY A 90 4.98 -6.60 8.96
CA GLY A 90 5.22 -7.83 8.22
C GLY A 90 5.52 -9.05 9.09
N SER A 91 5.55 -8.91 10.42
CA SER A 91 5.81 -10.04 11.31
C SER A 91 4.77 -11.16 11.14
N GLY A 92 5.25 -12.40 11.23
CA GLY A 92 4.44 -13.61 11.09
C GLY A 92 4.34 -14.16 9.66
N PHE A 93 4.85 -13.45 8.65
CA PHE A 93 4.96 -13.99 7.30
C PHE A 93 6.07 -15.05 7.19
N ASP A 94 5.69 -16.24 6.73
CA ASP A 94 6.60 -17.23 6.15
C ASP A 94 6.64 -17.11 4.62
N LEU A 95 7.44 -17.96 3.97
CA LEU A 95 7.58 -17.95 2.51
C LEU A 95 6.24 -18.11 1.79
N GLU A 96 5.42 -19.05 2.26
CA GLU A 96 4.12 -19.33 1.65
C GLU A 96 3.11 -18.20 1.92
N GLY A 97 3.19 -17.53 3.07
CA GLY A 97 2.46 -16.30 3.35
C GLY A 97 2.83 -15.16 2.40
N ILE A 98 4.13 -14.91 2.18
CA ILE A 98 4.57 -13.86 1.25
C ILE A 98 4.12 -14.18 -0.18
N LYS A 99 4.25 -15.43 -0.63
CA LYS A 99 3.73 -15.85 -1.94
C LYS A 99 2.23 -15.65 -2.03
N ARG A 100 1.46 -16.07 -1.01
CA ARG A 100 0.02 -15.84 -0.95
C ARG A 100 -0.30 -14.36 -1.02
N LEU A 101 0.43 -13.50 -0.33
CA LEU A 101 0.24 -12.04 -0.40
C LEU A 101 0.46 -11.52 -1.82
N VAL A 102 1.53 -11.93 -2.50
CA VAL A 102 1.80 -11.56 -3.90
C VAL A 102 0.66 -12.05 -4.81
N GLN A 103 0.26 -13.31 -4.67
CA GLN A 103 -0.81 -13.91 -5.48
C GLN A 103 -2.17 -13.23 -5.24
N ASN A 104 -2.53 -13.01 -3.97
CA ASN A 104 -3.75 -12.32 -3.57
C ASN A 104 -3.75 -10.89 -4.10
N THR A 105 -2.66 -10.16 -3.90
CA THR A 105 -2.56 -8.78 -4.40
C THR A 105 -2.71 -8.76 -5.91
N ARG A 106 -1.95 -9.58 -6.64
CA ARG A 106 -2.04 -9.71 -8.10
C ARG A 106 -3.46 -10.01 -8.57
N ALA A 107 -4.14 -10.94 -7.90
CA ALA A 107 -5.50 -11.36 -8.23
C ALA A 107 -6.56 -10.24 -8.13
N TYR A 108 -6.30 -9.21 -7.32
CA TYR A 108 -7.17 -8.04 -7.15
C TYR A 108 -6.55 -6.73 -7.63
N GLU A 109 -5.31 -6.76 -8.11
CA GLU A 109 -4.50 -5.57 -8.38
C GLU A 109 -5.17 -4.58 -9.34
N PRO A 110 -5.83 -5.00 -10.44
CA PRO A 110 -6.60 -4.08 -11.29
C PRO A 110 -7.68 -3.30 -10.51
N TRP A 111 -8.35 -3.97 -9.57
CA TRP A 111 -9.37 -3.35 -8.73
C TRP A 111 -8.78 -2.49 -7.63
N ILE A 112 -7.65 -2.88 -7.05
CA ILE A 112 -6.90 -2.06 -6.10
C ILE A 112 -6.52 -0.73 -6.76
N TYR A 113 -6.00 -0.76 -8.00
CA TYR A 113 -5.70 0.45 -8.74
C TYR A 113 -6.93 1.32 -9.01
N GLN A 114 -8.04 0.72 -9.43
CA GLN A 114 -9.27 1.47 -9.66
C GLN A 114 -9.78 2.14 -8.37
N ILE A 115 -9.84 1.39 -7.26
CA ILE A 115 -10.27 1.90 -5.96
C ILE A 115 -9.32 3.01 -5.49
N ALA A 116 -8.02 2.79 -5.59
CA ALA A 116 -6.97 3.72 -5.18
C ALA A 116 -7.02 5.10 -5.87
N ARG A 117 -7.66 5.20 -7.05
CA ARG A 117 -7.87 6.45 -7.79
C ARG A 117 -9.28 7.01 -7.71
N GLY A 118 -10.10 6.47 -6.83
CA GLY A 118 -11.48 6.89 -6.68
C GLY A 118 -12.40 6.45 -7.81
N GLY A 119 -12.20 5.23 -8.32
CA GLY A 119 -13.07 4.62 -9.34
C GLY A 119 -12.64 4.86 -10.78
N ASP A 120 -11.62 5.69 -11.02
CA ASP A 120 -11.04 5.93 -12.34
C ASP A 120 -10.47 4.62 -12.93
N ALA A 121 -10.80 4.37 -14.21
CA ALA A 121 -10.40 3.17 -14.93
C ALA A 121 -8.92 3.15 -15.29
N GLU A 122 -8.26 4.32 -15.30
CA GLU A 122 -6.86 4.42 -15.74
C GLU A 122 -5.88 4.38 -14.57
N HIS A 123 -4.82 3.60 -14.68
CA HIS A 123 -3.79 3.49 -13.65
C HIS A 123 -3.00 4.81 -13.52
N ARG A 124 -2.61 5.23 -12.30
CA ARG A 124 -1.88 6.50 -12.05
C ARG A 124 -0.59 6.62 -12.87
N GLY A 125 0.14 5.52 -12.96
CA GLY A 125 1.32 5.39 -13.83
C GLY A 125 1.04 5.30 -15.34
N ARG A 126 -0.20 5.18 -15.81
CA ARG A 126 -0.51 5.07 -17.25
C ARG A 126 -0.32 6.40 -17.98
N ASN A 127 -0.76 7.51 -17.40
CA ASN A 127 -0.81 8.83 -18.05
C ASN A 127 0.15 9.86 -17.45
N GLY A 128 1.45 9.54 -17.34
CA GLY A 128 2.44 10.57 -16.96
C GLY A 128 3.79 10.04 -16.51
N ASN A 129 3.87 8.77 -16.09
CA ASN A 129 5.10 8.21 -15.56
C ASN A 129 5.39 6.77 -16.02
N HIS A 130 4.64 6.23 -17.00
CA HIS A 130 4.82 4.88 -17.55
C HIS A 130 5.06 3.80 -16.49
N TYR A 131 4.25 3.79 -15.42
CA TYR A 131 4.33 2.87 -14.28
C TYR A 131 5.58 3.00 -13.40
N ARG A 132 6.51 3.92 -13.66
CA ARG A 132 7.85 3.98 -13.05
C ARG A 132 7.89 4.03 -11.52
N TYR A 133 6.88 4.60 -10.85
CA TYR A 133 6.84 4.76 -9.38
C TYR A 133 5.72 3.97 -8.67
N CYS A 134 4.96 3.14 -9.39
CA CYS A 134 3.94 2.26 -8.83
C CYS A 134 3.59 1.11 -9.80
N LYS A 135 4.56 0.23 -10.08
CA LYS A 135 4.47 -0.88 -11.04
C LYS A 135 3.54 -2.02 -10.56
N PRO A 136 2.65 -2.55 -11.42
CA PRO A 136 1.88 -3.75 -11.13
C PRO A 136 2.79 -4.97 -10.93
N ILE A 137 2.33 -5.95 -10.18
CA ILE A 137 2.98 -7.27 -10.04
C ILE A 137 3.07 -7.97 -11.40
N GLU A 138 2.05 -7.79 -12.25
CA GLU A 138 1.96 -8.40 -13.58
C GLU A 138 2.82 -7.77 -14.66
N GLU A 139 3.63 -6.74 -14.37
CA GLU A 139 4.52 -6.15 -15.37
C GLU A 139 5.68 -7.12 -15.72
N VAL A 140 5.32 -8.16 -16.47
CA VAL A 140 6.12 -9.32 -16.92
C VAL A 140 6.40 -9.21 -18.43
N HIS A 141 5.74 -8.31 -19.16
CA HIS A 141 5.79 -8.35 -20.63
C HIS A 141 6.68 -7.31 -21.34
N ARG A 142 7.28 -6.33 -20.64
CA ARG A 142 8.20 -5.37 -21.29
C ARG A 142 9.57 -5.16 -20.64
N SER A 143 9.73 -5.39 -19.33
CA SER A 143 10.92 -4.91 -18.61
C SER A 143 11.90 -5.99 -18.11
N ARG A 144 11.61 -7.30 -18.22
CA ARG A 144 12.42 -8.40 -17.63
C ARG A 144 12.63 -8.26 -16.11
N GLU A 145 11.89 -7.39 -15.41
CA GLU A 145 12.14 -7.03 -14.01
C GLU A 145 11.57 -8.03 -12.99
N THR A 146 10.65 -8.94 -13.38
CA THR A 146 10.03 -9.90 -12.44
C THR A 146 9.79 -11.26 -13.07
N ASP A 147 10.45 -12.29 -12.53
CA ASP A 147 10.16 -13.70 -12.84
C ASP A 147 9.07 -14.22 -11.90
N TYR A 148 7.79 -13.93 -12.21
CA TYR A 148 6.65 -14.31 -11.36
C TYR A 148 6.56 -15.82 -11.15
N ASP A 149 6.73 -16.61 -12.22
CA ASP A 149 6.69 -18.07 -12.12
C ASP A 149 7.85 -18.60 -11.26
N GLY A 150 9.05 -18.03 -11.40
CA GLY A 150 10.19 -18.34 -10.56
C GLY A 150 10.00 -17.95 -9.09
N LEU A 151 9.35 -16.81 -8.83
CA LEU A 151 8.97 -16.39 -7.47
C LEU A 151 8.05 -17.43 -6.82
N MET A 152 7.02 -17.88 -7.53
CA MET A 152 6.05 -18.83 -7.00
C MET A 152 6.65 -20.23 -6.80
N LYS A 153 7.59 -20.63 -7.67
CA LYS A 153 8.32 -21.91 -7.57
C LYS A 153 9.42 -21.92 -6.49
N ALA A 154 9.84 -20.76 -5.96
CA ALA A 154 10.91 -20.67 -4.96
C ALA A 154 10.61 -21.53 -3.73
N LYS A 155 11.58 -22.32 -3.25
CA LYS A 155 11.40 -23.21 -2.08
C LYS A 155 11.99 -22.65 -0.78
N THR A 156 12.71 -21.54 -0.87
CA THR A 156 13.31 -20.85 0.28
C THR A 156 13.12 -19.34 0.15
N PHE A 157 13.10 -18.63 1.28
CA PHE A 157 13.10 -17.16 1.29
C PHE A 157 14.24 -16.60 0.46
N LYS A 158 15.42 -17.21 0.55
CA LYS A 158 16.58 -16.74 -0.18
C LYS A 158 16.36 -16.81 -1.69
N ARG A 159 15.82 -17.93 -2.18
CA ARG A 159 15.49 -18.08 -3.59
C ARG A 159 14.39 -17.12 -4.03
N PHE A 160 13.40 -16.88 -3.17
CA PHE A 160 12.35 -15.91 -3.44
C PHE A 160 12.94 -14.50 -3.64
N TRP A 161 13.83 -14.06 -2.75
CA TRP A 161 14.45 -12.73 -2.86
C TRP A 161 15.40 -12.61 -4.04
N GLU A 162 16.21 -13.64 -4.35
CA GLU A 162 17.02 -13.65 -5.59
C GLU A 162 16.16 -13.36 -6.83
N ARG A 163 14.97 -13.99 -6.91
CA ARG A 163 14.03 -13.79 -8.02
C ARG A 163 13.34 -12.43 -7.98
N TRP A 164 13.02 -11.93 -6.79
CA TRP A 164 12.36 -10.62 -6.61
C TRP A 164 13.27 -9.47 -7.03
N TYR A 165 14.56 -9.58 -6.70
CA TYR A 165 15.56 -8.55 -7.00
C TYR A 165 16.29 -8.79 -8.33
N GLY A 166 16.24 -10.01 -8.88
CA GLY A 166 16.96 -10.37 -10.11
C GLY A 166 18.48 -10.48 -9.92
N VAL A 167 18.93 -10.86 -8.73
CA VAL A 167 20.35 -10.83 -8.32
C VAL A 167 20.77 -12.16 -7.66
N PRO A 168 22.07 -12.48 -7.65
CA PRO A 168 22.58 -13.64 -6.93
C PRO A 168 22.48 -13.49 -5.40
N ARG A 169 22.40 -14.64 -4.71
CA ARG A 169 22.34 -14.82 -3.25
C ARG A 169 23.19 -13.86 -2.42
N GLN A 170 24.40 -13.58 -2.90
CA GLN A 170 25.47 -12.87 -2.20
C GLN A 170 25.18 -11.36 -2.11
N GLU A 171 24.39 -10.81 -3.03
CA GLU A 171 24.07 -9.37 -3.04
C GLU A 171 22.93 -9.00 -2.08
N LEU A 172 22.13 -9.98 -1.67
CA LEU A 172 20.94 -9.76 -0.84
C LEU A 172 21.23 -8.98 0.47
N PRO A 173 22.25 -9.30 1.27
CA PRO A 173 22.51 -8.56 2.51
C PRO A 173 22.75 -7.07 2.29
N ARG A 174 23.53 -6.73 1.24
CA ARG A 174 23.78 -5.35 0.85
C ARG A 174 22.47 -4.65 0.48
N ILE A 175 21.66 -5.27 -0.38
CA ILE A 175 20.36 -4.72 -0.81
C ILE A 175 19.44 -4.51 0.39
N PHE A 176 19.36 -5.47 1.32
CA PHE A 176 18.45 -5.39 2.47
C PHE A 176 18.84 -4.25 3.43
N SER A 177 20.11 -3.88 3.48
CA SER A 177 20.60 -2.79 4.34
C SER A 177 20.33 -1.38 3.80
N HIS A 178 19.86 -1.25 2.55
CA HIS A 178 19.63 0.05 1.92
C HIS A 178 18.15 0.34 1.73
N LYS A 179 17.76 1.60 1.97
CA LYS A 179 16.39 2.10 1.75
C LYS A 179 16.00 2.10 0.26
N TYR A 180 16.96 2.39 -0.61
CA TYR A 180 16.73 2.64 -2.02
C TYR A 180 17.11 1.43 -2.86
N HIS A 181 16.12 0.89 -3.56
CA HIS A 181 16.28 -0.13 -4.59
C HIS A 181 15.17 0.05 -5.64
N PRO A 182 15.43 -0.17 -6.95
CA PRO A 182 14.41 -0.03 -7.99
C PRO A 182 13.13 -0.85 -7.75
N SER A 183 13.25 -2.02 -7.10
CA SER A 183 12.09 -2.86 -6.75
C SER A 183 11.12 -2.20 -5.76
N ARG A 184 11.47 -1.08 -5.11
CA ARG A 184 10.56 -0.36 -4.20
C ARG A 184 9.40 0.27 -4.96
N TYR A 185 9.57 0.56 -6.24
CA TYR A 185 8.60 1.29 -7.05
C TYR A 185 7.46 0.42 -7.60
N ARG A 186 7.11 -0.65 -6.89
CA ARG A 186 5.95 -1.50 -7.17
C ARG A 186 4.79 -1.08 -6.29
N GLY A 187 3.56 -1.25 -6.75
CA GLY A 187 2.37 -0.99 -5.93
C GLY A 187 2.41 -1.79 -4.62
N LEU A 188 2.75 -3.08 -4.71
CA LEU A 188 3.15 -3.90 -3.57
C LEU A 188 4.67 -3.88 -3.43
N ASN A 189 5.17 -3.06 -2.52
CA ASN A 189 6.59 -2.93 -2.25
C ASN A 189 7.04 -3.91 -1.15
N LEU A 190 7.61 -5.04 -1.56
CA LEU A 190 8.25 -6.01 -0.65
C LEU A 190 9.72 -5.70 -0.32
N HIS A 191 10.31 -4.66 -0.90
CA HIS A 191 11.63 -4.20 -0.44
C HIS A 191 11.55 -3.66 1.00
N SER A 192 10.44 -3.00 1.35
CA SER A 192 10.13 -2.55 2.71
C SER A 192 10.18 -3.68 3.74
N PHE A 193 9.86 -4.91 3.34
CA PHE A 193 9.87 -6.08 4.23
C PHE A 193 11.29 -6.40 4.69
N ASN A 194 12.24 -6.39 3.76
CA ASN A 194 13.64 -6.71 4.07
C ASN A 194 14.37 -5.53 4.70
N TYR A 195 14.06 -4.30 4.27
CA TYR A 195 14.71 -3.09 4.77
C TYR A 195 14.25 -2.69 6.18
N ARG A 196 12.94 -2.79 6.46
CA ARG A 196 12.35 -2.27 7.71
C ARG A 196 11.26 -3.15 8.31
N GLY A 197 11.04 -4.36 7.82
CA GLY A 197 10.07 -5.31 8.39
C GLY A 197 8.60 -5.03 8.09
N THR A 198 8.26 -4.23 7.07
CA THR A 198 6.87 -3.89 6.73
C THR A 198 6.47 -4.30 5.31
N ILE A 199 5.18 -4.50 5.07
CA ILE A 199 4.59 -4.61 3.74
C ILE A 199 4.09 -3.23 3.35
N GLU A 200 4.63 -2.65 2.29
CA GLU A 200 4.28 -1.30 1.86
C GLU A 200 3.35 -1.32 0.65
N PHE A 201 2.24 -0.59 0.75
CA PHE A 201 1.25 -0.40 -0.29
C PHE A 201 1.34 1.02 -0.83
N ARG A 202 1.68 1.16 -2.12
CA ARG A 202 1.96 2.43 -2.80
C ARG A 202 0.89 2.84 -3.81
N TYR A 203 -0.27 2.19 -3.76
CA TYR A 203 -1.31 2.29 -4.79
C TYR A 203 -2.09 3.61 -4.75
N PHE A 204 -2.31 4.18 -3.55
CA PHE A 204 -3.38 5.15 -3.29
C PHE A 204 -3.02 6.59 -3.66
N ASP A 205 -3.94 7.28 -4.35
CA ASP A 205 -3.77 8.70 -4.70
C ASP A 205 -3.84 9.60 -3.46
N GLY A 206 -3.16 10.74 -3.53
CA GLY A 206 -3.20 11.75 -2.48
C GLY A 206 -4.64 12.12 -2.10
N THR A 207 -4.89 12.18 -0.80
CA THR A 207 -6.17 12.63 -0.25
C THR A 207 -5.96 13.33 1.08
N LEU A 208 -6.85 14.27 1.38
CA LEU A 208 -6.98 14.85 2.71
C LEU A 208 -8.27 14.35 3.42
N SER A 209 -8.97 13.38 2.85
CA SER A 209 -10.16 12.75 3.44
C SER A 209 -9.74 11.68 4.45
N SER A 210 -10.09 11.86 5.72
CA SER A 210 -9.84 10.83 6.73
C SER A 210 -10.63 9.55 6.47
N ALA A 211 -11.84 9.65 5.90
CA ALA A 211 -12.65 8.49 5.53
C ALA A 211 -11.94 7.64 4.45
N ASP A 212 -11.39 8.29 3.42
CA ASP A 212 -10.64 7.62 2.36
C ASP A 212 -9.40 6.91 2.92
N VAL A 213 -8.64 7.59 3.79
CA VAL A 213 -7.46 6.99 4.44
C VAL A 213 -7.86 5.81 5.33
N LYS A 214 -8.98 5.90 6.06
CA LYS A 214 -9.48 4.82 6.93
C LYS A 214 -9.85 3.59 6.12
N ALA A 215 -10.57 3.78 5.02
CA ALA A 215 -10.95 2.73 4.10
C ALA A 215 -9.69 2.06 3.49
N TRP A 216 -8.71 2.86 3.07
CA TRP A 216 -7.46 2.36 2.50
C TRP A 216 -6.63 1.56 3.51
N VAL A 217 -6.41 2.09 4.71
CA VAL A 217 -5.74 1.38 5.81
C VAL A 217 -6.43 0.04 6.09
N THR A 218 -7.75 0.05 6.22
CA THR A 218 -8.56 -1.15 6.47
C THR A 218 -8.36 -2.19 5.38
N LEU A 219 -8.33 -1.75 4.11
CA LEU A 219 -8.13 -2.64 2.97
C LEU A 219 -6.74 -3.30 3.00
N CYS A 220 -5.68 -2.51 3.23
CA CYS A 220 -4.30 -2.99 3.36
C CYS A 220 -4.16 -4.00 4.50
N LEU A 221 -4.72 -3.69 5.68
CA LEU A 221 -4.71 -4.59 6.83
C LEU A 221 -5.43 -5.91 6.53
N ARG A 222 -6.64 -5.84 5.92
CA ARG A 222 -7.41 -7.04 5.56
C ARG A 222 -6.69 -7.92 4.55
N LEU A 223 -6.04 -7.33 3.56
CA LEU A 223 -5.24 -8.06 2.57
C LEU A 223 -4.05 -8.78 3.21
N VAL A 224 -3.33 -8.12 4.12
CA VAL A 224 -2.23 -8.74 4.89
C VAL A 224 -2.74 -9.88 5.77
N LEU A 225 -3.78 -9.63 6.57
CA LEU A 225 -4.31 -10.63 7.50
C LEU A 225 -4.84 -11.85 6.78
N LYS A 226 -5.57 -11.66 5.67
CA LYS A 226 -6.06 -12.76 4.83
C LYS A 226 -4.92 -13.61 4.28
N SER A 227 -3.84 -12.95 3.84
CA SER A 227 -2.65 -13.61 3.29
C SER A 227 -1.82 -14.33 4.36
N LEU A 228 -2.00 -14.01 5.63
CA LEU A 228 -1.40 -14.72 6.76
C LEU A 228 -2.26 -15.91 7.20
N SER A 229 -3.56 -15.70 7.38
CA SER A 229 -4.45 -16.66 8.06
C SER A 229 -4.90 -17.84 7.19
N GLU A 230 -4.97 -17.71 5.86
CA GLU A 230 -5.61 -18.71 5.01
C GLU A 230 -4.65 -19.55 4.17
N ALA A 231 -4.71 -20.88 4.27
CA ALA A 231 -3.85 -21.77 3.47
C ALA A 231 -4.01 -21.63 1.94
N ARG A 232 -5.07 -20.99 1.45
CA ARG A 232 -5.40 -20.88 0.02
C ARG A 232 -5.31 -19.44 -0.47
N VAL A 233 -4.89 -19.30 -1.72
CA VAL A 233 -4.93 -18.04 -2.47
C VAL A 233 -6.38 -17.69 -2.77
N LEU A 234 -6.70 -16.40 -2.69
CA LEU A 234 -7.98 -15.86 -3.12
C LEU A 234 -8.19 -16.11 -4.61
N ARG A 235 -9.39 -16.56 -4.98
CA ARG A 235 -9.73 -16.74 -6.39
C ARG A 235 -9.79 -15.37 -7.06
N GLY A 236 -8.85 -15.13 -7.98
CA GLY A 236 -8.84 -13.91 -8.80
C GLY A 236 -10.09 -13.78 -9.63
N ILE A 237 -10.48 -12.53 -9.89
CA ILE A 237 -11.68 -12.20 -10.65
C ILE A 237 -11.21 -11.72 -12.02
N LYS A 238 -11.69 -12.37 -13.10
CA LYS A 238 -11.43 -11.90 -14.45
C LYS A 238 -12.02 -10.48 -14.64
N PRO A 239 -11.23 -9.49 -15.09
CA PRO A 239 -11.68 -8.09 -15.22
C PRO A 239 -12.91 -7.89 -16.11
N MET A 240 -13.09 -8.73 -17.13
CA MET A 240 -14.13 -8.57 -18.16
C MET A 240 -15.48 -9.24 -17.84
N GLU A 241 -15.57 -10.14 -16.86
CA GLU A 241 -16.72 -11.06 -16.76
C GLU A 241 -17.89 -10.57 -15.89
N THR A 242 -17.93 -9.31 -15.40
CA THR A 242 -18.86 -9.03 -14.29
C THR A 242 -19.59 -7.69 -14.32
N ARG A 243 -20.93 -7.76 -14.37
CA ARG A 243 -21.90 -6.69 -14.02
C ARG A 243 -21.91 -6.32 -12.51
N ARG A 244 -20.94 -6.77 -11.70
CA ARG A 244 -20.96 -6.61 -10.22
C ARG A 244 -19.80 -5.72 -9.76
N ASN A 245 -20.10 -4.78 -8.86
CA ASN A 245 -19.18 -3.82 -8.28
C ASN A 245 -17.83 -4.45 -7.81
N PRO A 246 -16.67 -4.03 -8.35
CA PRO A 246 -15.35 -4.53 -7.99
C PRO A 246 -15.03 -4.49 -6.50
N LEU A 247 -15.40 -3.38 -5.84
CA LEU A 247 -15.24 -3.20 -4.41
C LEU A 247 -16.07 -4.21 -3.62
N TYR A 248 -17.29 -4.52 -4.08
CA TYR A 248 -18.12 -5.54 -3.43
C TYR A 248 -17.47 -6.93 -3.47
N ARG A 249 -16.84 -7.28 -4.61
CA ARG A 249 -16.15 -8.56 -4.74
C ARG A 249 -14.84 -8.60 -3.95
N LEU A 250 -14.07 -7.52 -3.96
CA LEU A 250 -12.86 -7.37 -3.14
C LEU A 250 -13.19 -7.47 -1.65
N ALA A 251 -14.20 -6.73 -1.21
CA ALA A 251 -14.68 -6.76 0.17
C ALA A 251 -15.12 -8.16 0.61
N ARG A 252 -15.86 -8.87 -0.26
CA ARG A 252 -16.27 -10.25 0.00
C ARG A 252 -15.07 -11.19 0.05
N GLY A 253 -14.15 -11.10 -0.91
CA GLY A 253 -12.95 -11.94 -0.98
C GLY A 253 -12.08 -11.79 0.26
N LEU A 254 -11.90 -10.56 0.73
CA LEU A 254 -11.12 -10.23 1.93
C LEU A 254 -11.88 -10.44 3.25
N GLY A 255 -13.18 -10.72 3.19
CA GLY A 255 -14.00 -10.97 4.38
C GLY A 255 -14.26 -9.71 5.21
N LEU A 256 -14.42 -8.55 4.58
CA LEU A 256 -14.77 -7.30 5.26
C LEU A 256 -16.13 -7.45 5.97
N THR A 257 -16.25 -6.91 7.17
CA THR A 257 -17.51 -6.84 7.93
C THR A 257 -18.50 -5.88 7.27
N ALA A 258 -19.75 -5.87 7.73
CA ALA A 258 -20.74 -4.91 7.24
C ALA A 258 -20.32 -3.46 7.52
N GLU A 259 -19.72 -3.21 8.69
CA GLU A 259 -19.20 -1.89 9.07
C GLU A 259 -18.03 -1.46 8.19
N GLU A 260 -17.05 -2.34 7.97
CA GLU A 260 -15.91 -2.03 7.11
C GLU A 260 -16.33 -1.76 5.66
N ARG A 261 -17.35 -2.47 5.16
CA ARG A 261 -17.91 -2.21 3.83
C ARG A 261 -18.53 -0.82 3.71
N ARG A 262 -19.06 -0.25 4.80
CA ARG A 262 -19.61 1.12 4.79
C ARG A 262 -18.53 2.18 4.57
N LEU A 263 -17.27 1.91 4.93
CA LEU A 263 -16.16 2.83 4.67
C LEU A 263 -15.98 3.14 3.18
N PHE A 264 -16.39 2.20 2.33
CA PHE A 264 -16.28 2.34 0.88
C PHE A 264 -17.59 2.77 0.20
N GLN A 265 -18.61 3.13 1.00
CA GLN A 265 -19.88 3.70 0.54
C GLN A 265 -19.85 5.24 0.50
N HIS A 266 -18.77 5.86 1.00
CA HIS A 266 -18.61 7.32 1.05
C HIS A 266 -17.28 7.76 0.44
N HIS A 267 -17.35 8.76 -0.45
CA HIS A 267 -16.22 9.43 -1.15
C HIS A 267 -15.30 8.51 -1.98
N LYS A 268 -14.48 9.13 -2.85
CA LYS A 268 -13.61 8.58 -3.94
C LYS A 268 -13.76 7.09 -4.27
N LEU A 269 -13.57 6.20 -3.32
CA LEU A 269 -13.79 4.75 -3.39
C LEU A 269 -15.24 4.30 -3.74
N VAL A 270 -16.21 5.22 -3.70
CA VAL A 270 -17.58 4.99 -4.18
C VAL A 270 -17.58 4.84 -5.69
N TRP A 271 -17.76 3.60 -6.15
CA TRP A 271 -18.22 3.37 -7.50
C TRP A 271 -19.66 3.88 -7.62
N LYS A 272 -19.84 5.03 -8.27
CA LYS A 272 -21.14 5.48 -8.78
C LYS A 272 -21.50 4.57 -9.93
N GLY A 273 -22.29 3.54 -9.63
CA GLY A 273 -22.73 2.61 -10.65
C GLY A 273 -23.57 3.28 -11.72
N VAL A 274 -23.33 2.86 -12.96
CA VAL A 274 -24.39 2.80 -13.97
C VAL A 274 -25.08 1.44 -13.82
#